data_AF-A0A372RTV6-F1
#
_entry.id   AF-A0A372RTV6-F1
#
_cell.length_a   1.000
_cell.length_b   1.000
_cell.length_c   1.000
_cell.angle_alpha   90.00
_cell.angle_beta   90.00
_cell.angle_gamma   90.00
#
_symmetry.space_group_name_H-M   'P 1'
#
loop_
_entity.id
_entity.type
_entity.pdbx_description
1 polymer ?
#
loop_
_entity_poly.entity_id
_entity_poly.type
_entity_poly.pdbx_seq_one_letter_code
_entity_poly.pdbx_strand_id
1 'polypeptide(L)'
;MTSKFLAELSNDYERLFETEIGYDVIIYTGEEPNVKEIHAHSNILCIRSQYFRSAFSNEWAEKRDGKFIFRKPNISPQLFNIILRFIYCGNIELEKLQAPLLELLLKRDDLNLDEVEIWENLLKWCFVHQNMENDPTKWSGENITNIKRELHKFIPLIRFYDIEPADFFYKVYCYKDILPQDLIHDLLEFHIVPNMKSKANLPPSRKSNQIDSTLIGSRHIPLFASWIDKKDSSHYNKKDTPYNFNLLYRSSRDGIDTRSFHRNCDNKGATIYIVKIKNSTQLVGGYNPLDWNGGLWKTTADSFLFNFTDKQNVSTAKVSYVNIQDHAVYCYHNWGPTIGNLYCDSNNRWYYKIYSEGERYPNIGIPTRFEVEDYEVFQVVRK
;
A
#
# COMPACT_ATOMS: atom_id res chain seq x y z
N MET A 1 5.42 4.87 -31.09
CA MET A 1 6.24 3.79 -30.52
C MET A 1 6.98 4.39 -29.33
N THR A 2 6.72 3.93 -28.11
CA THR A 2 7.29 4.54 -26.91
C THR A 2 8.38 3.63 -26.37
N SER A 3 9.64 3.99 -26.58
CA SER A 3 10.78 3.29 -25.99
C SER A 3 10.96 3.74 -24.54
N LYS A 4 10.99 2.78 -23.60
CA LYS A 4 11.22 3.05 -22.17
C LYS A 4 12.65 2.64 -21.81
N PHE A 5 13.51 3.60 -21.52
CA PHE A 5 14.92 3.39 -21.14
C PHE A 5 15.11 3.33 -19.62
N LEU A 6 14.39 2.42 -18.94
CA LEU A 6 14.35 2.40 -17.48
C LEU A 6 15.68 1.99 -16.83
N ALA A 7 16.43 1.08 -17.45
CA ALA A 7 17.73 0.65 -16.94
C ALA A 7 18.78 1.77 -17.01
N GLU A 8 18.81 2.52 -18.11
CA GLU A 8 19.69 3.67 -18.26
C GLU A 8 19.36 4.77 -17.24
N LEU A 9 18.07 5.07 -17.07
CA LEU A 9 17.61 6.01 -16.05
C LEU A 9 17.99 5.59 -14.63
N SER A 10 17.87 4.29 -14.30
CA SER A 10 18.28 3.73 -13.01
C SER A 10 19.78 3.92 -12.77
N ASN A 11 20.61 3.63 -13.78
CA ASN A 11 22.06 3.83 -13.72
C ASN A 11 22.45 5.30 -13.60
N ASP A 12 21.72 6.21 -14.25
CA ASP A 12 21.97 7.66 -14.12
C ASP A 12 21.73 8.16 -12.70
N TYR A 13 20.67 7.66 -12.03
CA TYR A 13 20.44 7.97 -10.61
C TYR A 13 21.49 7.35 -9.68
N GLU A 14 21.98 6.16 -9.99
CA GLU A 14 23.09 5.56 -9.25
C GLU A 14 24.36 6.40 -9.39
N ARG A 15 24.69 6.86 -10.61
CA ARG A 15 25.80 7.79 -10.85
C ARG A 15 25.61 9.12 -10.13
N LEU A 16 24.38 9.65 -10.07
CA LEU A 16 24.09 10.86 -9.29
C LEU A 16 24.36 10.64 -7.80
N PHE A 17 24.00 9.49 -7.26
CA PHE A 17 24.31 9.13 -5.87
C PHE A 17 25.81 9.02 -5.62
N GLU A 18 26.56 8.40 -6.53
CA GLU A 18 28.02 8.20 -6.38
C GLU A 18 28.85 9.46 -6.59
N THR A 19 28.44 10.33 -7.52
CA THR A 19 29.16 11.57 -7.84
C THR A 19 28.86 12.70 -6.85
N GLU A 20 27.77 12.57 -6.09
CA GLU A 20 27.32 13.55 -5.09
C GLU A 20 27.10 14.96 -5.66
N ILE A 21 26.97 15.09 -6.99
CA ILE A 21 26.87 16.39 -7.67
C ILE A 21 25.54 17.05 -7.29
N GLY A 22 25.63 18.19 -6.61
CA GLY A 22 24.45 19.00 -6.25
C GLY A 22 23.70 18.52 -5.01
N TYR A 23 24.35 17.72 -4.15
CA TYR A 23 23.74 17.26 -2.91
C TYR A 23 23.30 18.42 -2.00
N ASP A 24 22.16 18.22 -1.35
CA ASP A 24 21.55 19.15 -0.40
C ASP A 24 21.13 18.48 0.92
N VAL A 25 21.51 17.21 1.11
CA VAL A 25 21.31 16.43 2.34
C VAL A 25 22.64 15.82 2.80
N ILE A 26 22.94 15.97 4.09
CA ILE A 26 24.06 15.36 4.79
C ILE A 26 23.50 14.40 5.84
N ILE A 27 23.90 13.13 5.78
CA ILE A 27 23.41 12.08 6.68
C ILE A 27 24.58 11.49 7.46
N TYR A 28 24.52 11.60 8.78
CA TYR A 28 25.44 10.96 9.71
C TYR A 28 24.86 9.62 10.17
N THR A 29 25.57 8.53 9.93
CA THR A 29 25.15 7.16 10.25
C THR A 29 26.18 6.46 11.12
N GLY A 30 25.74 5.54 11.98
CA GLY A 30 26.61 4.84 12.93
C GLY A 30 26.90 5.61 14.21
N GLU A 31 27.52 4.91 15.16
CA GLU A 31 27.95 5.46 16.45
C GLU A 31 29.47 5.63 16.47
N GLU A 32 29.97 6.56 17.28
CA GLU A 32 31.41 6.78 17.47
C GLU A 32 32.12 5.48 17.89
N PRO A 33 33.29 5.15 17.31
CA PRO A 33 34.10 5.93 16.36
C PRO A 33 33.78 5.67 14.87
N ASN A 34 32.71 4.94 14.56
CA ASN A 34 32.38 4.45 13.21
C ASN A 34 31.34 5.32 12.48
N VAL A 35 31.22 6.60 12.86
CA VAL A 35 30.30 7.51 12.20
C VAL A 35 30.75 7.75 10.76
N LYS A 36 29.82 7.64 9.81
CA LYS A 36 30.06 8.05 8.41
C LYS A 36 29.10 9.13 7.98
N GLU A 37 29.65 10.10 7.26
CA GLU A 37 28.92 11.12 6.52
C GLU A 37 28.56 10.57 5.13
N ILE A 38 27.31 10.75 4.72
CA ILE A 38 26.78 10.33 3.42
C ILE A 38 26.02 11.51 2.81
N HIS A 39 26.28 11.81 1.54
CA HIS A 39 25.60 12.88 0.81
C HIS A 39 24.40 12.35 0.00
N ALA A 40 23.33 13.15 -0.08
CA ALA A 40 22.13 12.79 -0.84
C ALA A 40 21.33 14.01 -1.33
N HIS A 41 20.28 13.74 -2.10
CA HIS A 41 19.43 14.71 -2.78
C HIS A 41 17.99 14.64 -2.23
N SER A 42 17.53 15.73 -1.62
CA SER A 42 16.26 15.82 -0.91
C SER A 42 15.05 15.55 -1.81
N ASN A 43 15.12 15.98 -3.07
CA ASN A 43 14.08 15.76 -4.09
C ASN A 43 13.88 14.27 -4.40
N ILE A 44 14.96 13.51 -4.59
CA ILE A 44 14.92 12.06 -4.83
C ILE A 44 14.40 11.34 -3.60
N LEU A 45 14.93 11.68 -2.42
CA LEU A 45 14.47 11.08 -1.17
C LEU A 45 12.98 11.36 -0.91
N CYS A 46 12.52 12.61 -1.08
CA CYS A 46 11.12 12.99 -0.90
C CYS A 46 10.15 12.29 -1.88
N ILE A 47 10.54 12.15 -3.15
CA ILE A 47 9.64 11.57 -4.15
C ILE A 47 9.52 10.06 -4.01
N ARG A 48 10.56 9.41 -3.46
CA ARG A 48 10.65 7.95 -3.33
C ARG A 48 10.33 7.44 -1.92
N SER A 49 10.30 8.31 -0.92
CA SER A 49 10.08 7.93 0.47
C SER A 49 9.24 8.95 1.22
N GLN A 50 8.06 8.52 1.68
CA GLN A 50 7.18 9.34 2.51
C GLN A 50 7.85 9.75 3.84
N TYR A 51 8.76 8.90 4.35
CA TYR A 51 9.54 9.19 5.54
C TYR A 51 10.41 10.44 5.33
N PHE A 52 11.20 10.47 4.25
CA PHE A 52 12.04 11.63 3.94
C PHE A 52 11.22 12.84 3.53
N ARG A 53 10.11 12.65 2.80
CA ARG A 53 9.16 13.73 2.48
C ARG A 53 8.65 14.43 3.73
N SER A 54 8.26 13.66 4.74
CA SER A 54 7.80 14.20 6.03
C SER A 54 8.95 14.83 6.80
N ALA A 55 10.12 14.17 6.82
CA ALA A 55 11.31 14.65 7.54
C ALA A 55 11.80 16.03 7.04
N PHE A 56 11.71 16.28 5.74
CA PHE A 56 12.17 17.53 5.13
C PHE A 56 11.10 18.62 5.01
N SER A 57 9.82 18.31 5.24
CA SER A 57 8.72 19.28 5.19
C SER A 57 8.31 19.84 6.56
N ASN A 58 8.44 19.06 7.64
CA ASN A 58 7.96 19.41 8.97
C ASN A 58 9.04 19.96 9.92
N GLU A 59 10.13 20.52 9.38
CA GLU A 59 11.30 21.01 10.17
C GLU A 59 11.95 19.94 11.08
N TRP A 60 11.72 18.65 10.80
CA TRP A 60 12.31 17.54 11.55
C TRP A 60 13.82 17.41 11.33
N ALA A 61 14.26 17.63 10.09
CA ALA A 61 15.66 17.70 9.76
C ALA A 61 16.19 19.12 10.03
N GLU A 62 17.30 19.19 10.77
CA GLU A 62 18.03 20.44 10.95
C GLU A 62 18.51 20.95 9.58
N LYS A 63 18.50 22.27 9.37
CA LYS A 63 19.02 22.88 8.15
C LYS A 63 20.16 23.83 8.48
N ARG A 64 21.35 23.60 7.92
CA ARG A 64 22.52 24.48 8.03
C ARG A 64 23.07 24.78 6.66
N ASP A 65 23.37 26.05 6.39
CA ASP A 65 23.94 26.52 5.12
C ASP A 65 23.17 26.02 3.87
N GLY A 66 21.83 25.97 3.98
CA GLY A 66 20.96 25.51 2.91
C GLY A 66 20.82 23.98 2.78
N LYS A 67 21.60 23.19 3.54
CA LYS A 67 21.58 21.71 3.49
C LYS A 67 20.84 21.11 4.67
N PHE A 68 20.09 20.03 4.43
CA PHE A 68 19.47 19.24 5.48
C PHE A 68 20.51 18.35 6.17
N ILE A 69 20.48 18.31 7.49
CA ILE A 69 21.34 17.47 8.32
C ILE A 69 20.46 16.41 8.99
N PHE A 70 20.86 15.15 8.82
CA PHE A 70 20.14 14.02 9.37
C PHE A 70 21.08 13.11 10.16
N ARG A 71 20.68 12.72 11.38
CA ARG A 71 21.47 11.83 12.23
C ARG A 71 20.73 10.51 12.47
N LYS A 72 21.41 9.41 12.20
CA LYS A 72 20.92 8.03 12.32
C LYS A 72 21.98 7.15 12.98
N PRO A 73 22.30 7.40 14.27
CA PRO A 73 23.33 6.64 14.96
C PRO A 73 23.02 5.15 15.06
N ASN A 74 21.74 4.81 15.23
CA ASN A 74 21.26 3.43 15.42
C ASN A 74 21.26 2.58 14.13
N ILE A 75 21.79 3.09 13.00
CA ILE A 75 21.83 2.36 11.73
C ILE A 75 23.27 2.35 11.24
N SER A 76 23.80 1.17 10.89
CA SER A 76 25.15 1.06 10.35
C SER A 76 25.27 1.82 9.02
N PRO A 77 26.42 2.45 8.75
CA PRO A 77 26.64 3.14 7.49
C PRO A 77 26.40 2.27 6.25
N GLN A 78 26.81 1.00 6.33
CA GLN A 78 26.63 0.06 5.23
C GLN A 78 25.14 -0.22 4.95
N LEU A 79 24.33 -0.44 6.00
CA LEU A 79 22.88 -0.66 5.84
C LEU A 79 22.20 0.58 5.24
N PHE A 80 22.56 1.76 5.73
CA PHE A 80 21.96 3.00 5.27
C PHE A 80 22.32 3.29 3.80
N ASN A 81 23.55 2.99 3.38
CA ASN A 81 23.97 3.13 1.99
C ASN A 81 23.17 2.23 1.05
N ILE A 82 22.86 0.99 1.45
CA ILE A 82 22.03 0.07 0.68
C ILE A 82 20.61 0.63 0.52
N ILE A 83 20.03 1.18 1.59
CA ILE A 83 18.70 1.80 1.56
C ILE A 83 18.68 3.01 0.63
N LEU A 84 19.72 3.85 0.68
CA LEU A 84 19.83 4.98 -0.23
C LEU A 84 19.95 4.53 -1.69
N ARG A 85 20.80 3.56 -2.01
CA ARG A 85 20.88 3.00 -3.37
C ARG A 85 19.51 2.51 -3.85
N PHE A 86 18.79 1.74 -3.03
CA PHE A 86 17.43 1.31 -3.35
C PHE A 86 16.49 2.48 -3.64
N ILE A 87 16.55 3.54 -2.84
CA ILE A 87 15.72 4.73 -3.03
C ILE A 87 16.02 5.41 -4.38
N TYR A 88 17.29 5.51 -4.77
CA TYR A 88 17.73 6.17 -6.00
C TYR A 88 17.43 5.35 -7.25
N CYS A 89 17.90 4.11 -7.30
CA CYS A 89 17.91 3.32 -8.53
C CYS A 89 16.96 2.12 -8.51
N GLY A 90 16.34 1.81 -7.36
CA GLY A 90 15.45 0.64 -7.21
C GLY A 90 16.19 -0.69 -7.09
N ASN A 91 17.52 -0.68 -7.07
CA ASN A 91 18.33 -1.89 -7.04
C ASN A 91 18.89 -2.17 -5.65
N ILE A 92 18.97 -3.44 -5.28
CA ILE A 92 19.63 -3.92 -4.07
C ILE A 92 20.57 -5.07 -4.44
N GLU A 93 21.88 -4.88 -4.27
CA GLU A 93 22.86 -5.96 -4.37
C GLU A 93 22.93 -6.75 -3.07
N LEU A 94 22.17 -7.85 -2.97
CA LEU A 94 22.22 -8.73 -1.79
C LEU A 94 23.48 -9.60 -1.75
N GLU A 95 24.03 -9.98 -2.90
CA GLU A 95 25.06 -11.01 -3.06
C GLU A 95 26.34 -10.77 -2.25
N LYS A 96 26.68 -9.51 -1.98
CA LYS A 96 27.91 -9.12 -1.26
C LYS A 96 27.67 -8.86 0.24
N LEU A 97 26.44 -9.03 0.73
CA LEU A 97 26.10 -8.72 2.10
C LEU A 97 26.51 -9.84 3.04
N GLN A 98 27.04 -9.48 4.20
CA GLN A 98 27.19 -10.45 5.28
C GLN A 98 25.83 -10.84 5.83
N ALA A 99 25.70 -12.10 6.28
CA ALA A 99 24.43 -12.65 6.74
C ALA A 99 23.69 -11.81 7.81
N PRO A 100 24.36 -11.19 8.81
CA PRO A 100 23.67 -10.32 9.79
C PRO A 100 23.05 -9.08 9.15
N LEU A 101 23.71 -8.50 8.15
CA LEU A 101 23.23 -7.29 7.47
C LEU A 101 22.06 -7.63 6.54
N LEU A 102 22.13 -8.76 5.85
CA LEU A 102 21.03 -9.29 5.06
C LEU A 102 19.80 -9.53 5.95
N GLU A 103 19.98 -10.12 7.12
CA GLU A 103 18.90 -10.36 8.08
C GLU A 103 18.20 -9.06 8.51
N LEU A 104 18.98 -8.03 8.83
CA LEU A 104 18.45 -6.70 9.17
C LEU A 104 17.67 -6.09 8.00
N LEU A 105 18.19 -6.21 6.78
CA LEU A 105 17.51 -5.70 5.59
C LEU A 105 16.18 -6.42 5.33
N LEU A 106 16.16 -7.75 5.45
CA LEU A 106 14.92 -8.51 5.29
C LEU A 106 13.91 -8.20 6.40
N LYS A 107 14.32 -7.77 7.60
CA LYS A 107 13.37 -7.35 8.65
C LYS A 107 12.68 -6.01 8.36
N ARG A 108 13.09 -5.27 7.32
CA ARG A 108 12.55 -3.94 7.00
C ARG A 108 11.34 -4.00 6.08
N ASP A 109 10.17 -3.84 6.67
CA ASP A 109 8.90 -3.74 5.92
C ASP A 109 8.74 -2.38 5.22
N ASP A 110 9.48 -1.35 5.65
CA ASP A 110 9.38 0.02 5.12
C ASP A 110 10.00 0.21 3.73
N LEU A 111 10.77 -0.78 3.26
CA LEU A 111 11.34 -0.79 1.90
C LEU A 111 10.35 -1.29 0.83
N ASN A 112 9.24 -1.92 1.23
CA ASN A 112 8.19 -2.42 0.34
C ASN A 112 8.74 -3.28 -0.84
N LEU A 113 9.72 -4.13 -0.54
CA LEU A 113 10.36 -5.03 -1.51
C LEU A 113 9.40 -6.14 -1.94
N ASP A 114 9.43 -6.54 -3.22
CA ASP A 114 8.63 -7.66 -3.70
C ASP A 114 9.17 -8.99 -3.13
N GLU A 115 8.29 -9.79 -2.52
CA GLU A 115 8.66 -11.07 -1.93
C GLU A 115 9.30 -12.05 -2.92
N VAL A 116 8.89 -12.03 -4.19
CA VAL A 116 9.52 -12.90 -5.19
C VAL A 116 10.95 -12.45 -5.47
N GLU A 117 11.19 -11.14 -5.55
CA GLU A 117 12.53 -10.59 -5.77
C GLU A 117 13.42 -10.83 -4.55
N ILE A 118 12.88 -10.71 -3.34
CA ILE A 118 13.58 -11.04 -2.11
C ILE A 118 14.04 -12.51 -2.13
N TRP A 119 13.13 -13.42 -2.47
CA TRP A 119 13.43 -14.84 -2.54
C TRP A 119 14.50 -15.16 -3.59
N GLU A 120 14.35 -14.65 -4.81
CA GLU A 120 15.30 -14.87 -5.90
C GLU A 120 16.70 -14.33 -5.56
N ASN A 121 16.79 -13.15 -4.94
CA ASN A 121 18.08 -12.58 -4.55
C ASN A 121 18.67 -13.25 -3.30
N LEU A 122 17.85 -13.78 -2.39
CA LEU A 122 18.33 -14.60 -1.27
C LEU A 122 18.95 -15.91 -1.77
N LEU A 123 18.33 -16.53 -2.78
CA LEU A 123 18.90 -17.72 -3.45
C LEU A 123 20.24 -17.40 -4.11
N LYS A 124 20.33 -16.31 -4.89
CA LYS A 124 21.61 -15.85 -5.48
C LYS A 124 22.67 -15.64 -4.41
N TRP A 125 22.33 -14.93 -3.33
CA TRP A 125 23.21 -14.72 -2.19
C TRP A 125 23.72 -16.05 -1.61
N CYS A 126 22.83 -17.01 -1.38
CA CYS A 126 23.19 -18.32 -0.86
C CYS A 126 24.14 -19.06 -1.80
N PHE A 127 23.88 -19.08 -3.10
CA PHE A 127 24.71 -19.80 -4.07
C PHE A 127 26.09 -19.18 -4.25
N VAL A 128 26.20 -17.84 -4.23
CA VAL A 128 27.49 -17.15 -4.20
C VAL A 128 28.29 -17.54 -2.95
N HIS A 129 27.66 -17.59 -1.78
CA HIS A 129 28.33 -17.93 -0.52
C HIS A 129 28.71 -19.41 -0.40
N GLN A 130 27.93 -20.32 -1.01
CA GLN A 130 28.25 -21.75 -1.07
C GLN A 130 29.17 -22.11 -2.25
N ASN A 131 29.52 -21.15 -3.11
CA ASN A 131 30.26 -21.37 -4.36
C ASN A 131 29.61 -22.45 -5.24
N MET A 132 28.29 -22.33 -5.46
CA MET A 132 27.46 -23.31 -6.14
C MET A 132 26.78 -22.75 -7.39
N GLU A 133 26.49 -23.63 -8.35
CA GLU A 133 25.61 -23.31 -9.47
C GLU A 133 24.12 -23.33 -9.04
N ASN A 134 23.36 -22.37 -9.57
CA ASN A 134 21.91 -22.31 -9.42
C ASN A 134 21.21 -23.29 -10.38
N ASP A 135 21.43 -24.59 -10.17
CA ASP A 135 20.76 -25.67 -10.90
C ASP A 135 20.37 -26.81 -9.93
N PRO A 136 19.09 -26.84 -9.49
CA PRO A 136 18.59 -27.88 -8.58
C PRO A 136 18.83 -29.32 -9.07
N THR A 137 18.93 -29.54 -10.38
CA THR A 137 19.11 -30.88 -10.95
C THR A 137 20.51 -31.46 -10.72
N LYS A 138 21.48 -30.60 -10.39
CA LYS A 138 22.89 -30.96 -10.16
C LYS A 138 23.25 -31.09 -8.68
N TRP A 139 22.33 -30.85 -7.76
CA TRP A 139 22.65 -30.80 -6.34
C TRP A 139 22.78 -32.21 -5.72
N SER A 140 23.86 -32.42 -4.97
CA SER A 140 24.02 -33.59 -4.11
C SER A 140 23.19 -33.47 -2.83
N GLY A 141 23.03 -34.57 -2.08
CA GLY A 141 22.39 -34.51 -0.76
C GLY A 141 23.12 -33.61 0.26
N GLU A 142 24.45 -33.51 0.15
CA GLU A 142 25.26 -32.60 0.97
C GLU A 142 25.00 -31.14 0.60
N ASN A 143 24.94 -30.84 -0.70
CA ASN A 143 24.59 -29.51 -1.20
C ASN A 143 23.24 -29.04 -0.66
N ILE A 144 22.21 -29.89 -0.74
CA ILE A 144 20.86 -29.60 -0.20
C ILE A 144 20.94 -29.32 1.30
N THR A 145 21.72 -30.09 2.05
CA THR A 145 21.89 -29.92 3.51
C THR A 145 22.55 -28.59 3.84
N ASN A 146 23.58 -28.19 3.10
CA ASN A 146 24.27 -26.92 3.28
C ASN A 146 23.34 -25.73 2.97
N ILE A 147 22.60 -25.78 1.86
CA ILE A 147 21.62 -24.74 1.50
C ILE A 147 20.53 -24.60 2.56
N LYS A 148 19.96 -25.72 3.03
CA LYS A 148 18.96 -25.72 4.11
C LYS A 148 19.47 -25.01 5.35
N ARG A 149 20.70 -25.33 5.78
CA ARG A 149 21.32 -24.73 6.96
C ARG A 149 21.50 -23.22 6.78
N GLU A 150 21.96 -22.79 5.61
CA GLU A 150 22.24 -21.38 5.33
C GLU A 150 20.95 -20.54 5.27
N LEU A 151 19.90 -21.07 4.61
CA LEU A 151 18.63 -20.37 4.43
C LEU A 151 17.72 -20.42 5.66
N HIS A 152 17.94 -21.37 6.57
CA HIS A 152 17.03 -21.66 7.70
C HIS A 152 16.59 -20.41 8.46
N LYS A 153 17.52 -19.50 8.78
CA LYS A 153 17.21 -18.28 9.55
C LYS A 153 16.49 -17.20 8.74
N PHE A 154 16.55 -17.26 7.41
CA PHE A 154 15.97 -16.28 6.50
C PHE A 154 14.58 -16.68 6.00
N ILE A 155 14.29 -17.98 5.91
CA ILE A 155 12.98 -18.51 5.48
C ILE A 155 11.81 -17.89 6.26
N PRO A 156 11.86 -17.80 7.61
CA PRO A 156 10.78 -17.16 8.38
C PRO A 156 10.61 -15.66 8.11
N LEU A 157 11.60 -15.02 7.48
CA LEU A 157 11.55 -13.63 7.07
C LEU A 157 10.93 -13.47 5.68
N ILE A 158 10.52 -14.51 4.95
CA ILE A 158 9.88 -14.36 3.64
C ILE A 158 8.38 -14.56 3.80
N ARG A 159 7.58 -13.62 3.26
CA ARG A 159 6.12 -13.69 3.30
C ARG A 159 5.65 -14.48 2.08
N PHE A 160 5.95 -15.78 2.04
CA PHE A 160 5.66 -16.64 0.87
C PHE A 160 4.20 -16.58 0.40
N TYR A 161 3.25 -16.36 1.32
CA TYR A 161 1.82 -16.20 1.01
C TYR A 161 1.49 -14.96 0.16
N ASP A 162 2.38 -13.97 0.10
CA ASP A 162 2.25 -12.78 -0.74
C ASP A 162 2.83 -12.96 -2.16
N ILE A 163 3.46 -14.09 -2.43
CA ILE A 163 3.98 -14.43 -3.75
C ILE A 163 2.81 -14.83 -4.68
N GLU A 164 2.89 -14.45 -5.95
CA GLU A 164 1.88 -14.81 -6.95
C GLU A 164 1.84 -16.32 -7.19
N PRO A 165 0.68 -16.96 -7.43
CA PRO A 165 0.63 -18.41 -7.67
C PRO A 165 1.55 -18.89 -8.79
N ALA A 166 1.68 -18.10 -9.87
CA ALA A 166 2.58 -18.39 -10.97
C ALA A 166 4.05 -18.31 -10.53
N ASP A 167 4.44 -17.24 -9.85
CA ASP A 167 5.80 -17.07 -9.31
C ASP A 167 6.12 -18.12 -8.23
N PHE A 168 5.16 -18.45 -7.38
CA PHE A 168 5.29 -19.53 -6.42
C PHE A 168 5.63 -20.84 -7.14
N PHE A 169 4.87 -21.20 -8.18
CA PHE A 169 5.11 -22.45 -8.89
C PHE A 169 6.47 -22.48 -9.60
N TYR A 170 6.80 -21.42 -10.35
CA TYR A 170 8.00 -21.41 -11.20
C TYR A 170 9.29 -21.01 -10.48
N LYS A 171 9.21 -20.23 -9.40
CA LYS A 171 10.38 -19.63 -8.73
C LYS A 171 10.56 -20.06 -7.28
N VAL A 172 9.53 -20.58 -6.61
CA VAL A 172 9.62 -21.07 -5.22
C VAL A 172 9.56 -22.59 -5.18
N TYR A 173 8.51 -23.18 -5.75
CA TYR A 173 8.24 -24.61 -5.69
C TYR A 173 9.28 -25.46 -6.42
N CYS A 174 9.94 -24.91 -7.43
CA CYS A 174 11.10 -25.55 -8.08
C CYS A 174 12.28 -25.81 -7.11
N TYR A 175 12.29 -25.14 -5.97
CA TYR A 175 13.26 -25.31 -4.88
C TYR A 175 12.65 -26.00 -3.64
N LYS A 176 11.54 -26.74 -3.78
CA LYS A 176 10.86 -27.42 -2.67
C LYS A 176 11.77 -28.29 -1.79
N ASP A 177 12.82 -28.87 -2.37
CA ASP A 177 13.70 -29.80 -1.65
C ASP A 177 14.58 -29.11 -0.60
N ILE A 178 14.79 -27.79 -0.71
CA ILE A 178 15.54 -26.97 0.26
C ILE A 178 14.64 -26.21 1.24
N LEU A 179 13.32 -26.30 1.08
CA LEU A 179 12.33 -25.66 1.95
C LEU A 179 11.77 -26.65 2.98
N PRO A 180 11.28 -26.18 4.14
CA PRO A 180 10.56 -27.01 5.09
C PRO A 180 9.33 -27.66 4.45
N GLN A 181 9.13 -28.96 4.70
CA GLN A 181 8.10 -29.75 4.04
C GLN A 181 6.68 -29.32 4.43
N ASP A 182 6.49 -28.96 5.70
CA ASP A 182 5.28 -28.37 6.24
C ASP A 182 4.94 -27.04 5.55
N LEU A 183 5.93 -26.16 5.39
CA LEU A 183 5.76 -24.90 4.67
C LEU A 183 5.32 -25.11 3.21
N ILE A 184 5.97 -26.03 2.48
CA ILE A 184 5.61 -26.34 1.10
C ILE A 184 4.17 -26.89 1.02
N HIS A 185 3.80 -27.78 1.94
CA HIS A 185 2.45 -28.34 1.98
C HIS A 185 1.40 -27.24 2.20
N ASP A 186 1.64 -26.35 3.17
CA ASP A 186 0.73 -25.26 3.49
C ASP A 186 0.62 -24.22 2.35
N LEU A 187 1.72 -23.91 1.66
CA LEU A 187 1.71 -23.00 0.51
C LEU A 187 1.00 -23.62 -0.70
N LEU A 188 1.20 -24.92 -0.96
CA LEU A 188 0.47 -25.63 -2.00
C LEU A 188 -1.04 -25.63 -1.72
N GLU A 189 -1.44 -25.96 -0.50
CA GLU A 189 -2.84 -25.92 -0.09
C GLU A 189 -3.43 -24.52 -0.28
N PHE A 190 -2.71 -23.48 0.17
CA PHE A 190 -3.13 -22.09 0.03
C PHE A 190 -3.33 -21.64 -1.43
N HIS A 191 -2.44 -22.02 -2.34
CA HIS A 191 -2.53 -21.61 -3.74
C HIS A 191 -3.51 -22.43 -4.59
N ILE A 192 -3.79 -23.68 -4.20
CA ILE A 192 -4.65 -24.59 -4.97
C ILE A 192 -6.11 -24.54 -4.48
N VAL A 193 -6.33 -24.44 -3.16
CA VAL A 193 -7.67 -24.52 -2.57
C VAL A 193 -8.33 -23.12 -2.56
N PRO A 194 -9.48 -22.93 -3.23
CA PRO A 194 -10.18 -21.65 -3.24
C PRO A 194 -10.58 -21.20 -1.83
N ASN A 195 -10.45 -19.90 -1.54
CA ASN A 195 -10.81 -19.27 -0.26
C ASN A 195 -10.06 -19.82 0.97
N MET A 196 -8.94 -20.51 0.75
CA MET A 196 -8.09 -21.00 1.84
C MET A 196 -7.45 -19.82 2.58
N LYS A 197 -7.50 -19.88 3.91
CA LYS A 197 -6.80 -18.92 4.76
C LYS A 197 -5.39 -19.42 5.04
N SER A 198 -4.44 -18.50 5.14
CA SER A 198 -3.09 -18.83 5.58
C SER A 198 -3.09 -19.38 7.01
N LYS A 199 -2.22 -20.36 7.30
CA LYS A 199 -2.08 -20.92 8.65
C LYS A 199 -1.08 -20.10 9.50
N ALA A 200 -1.45 -19.81 10.75
CA ALA A 200 -0.61 -19.28 11.85
C ALA A 200 0.11 -17.93 11.65
N ASN A 201 0.91 -17.54 12.67
CA ASN A 201 1.53 -16.23 12.95
C ASN A 201 2.48 -15.70 11.85
N LEU A 202 1.93 -15.30 10.71
CA LEU A 202 2.72 -14.72 9.64
C LEU A 202 3.17 -13.29 9.97
N PRO A 203 4.42 -12.93 9.59
CA PRO A 203 4.78 -11.53 9.58
C PRO A 203 3.86 -10.78 8.61
N PRO A 204 3.50 -9.52 8.92
CA PRO A 204 2.63 -8.73 8.07
C PRO A 204 3.21 -8.60 6.65
N SER A 205 2.30 -8.51 5.68
CA SER A 205 2.65 -8.37 4.27
C SER A 205 3.54 -7.15 4.02
N ARG A 206 4.69 -7.34 3.35
CA ARG A 206 5.54 -6.23 2.92
C ARG A 206 4.95 -5.49 1.74
N LYS A 207 4.18 -6.20 0.88
CA LYS A 207 3.40 -5.61 -0.21
C LYS A 207 2.32 -4.74 0.39
N SER A 208 2.74 -3.54 0.72
CA SER A 208 1.85 -2.43 0.78
C SER A 208 1.37 -2.21 -0.65
N ASN A 209 0.23 -2.82 -1.00
CA ASN A 209 -0.68 -2.21 -1.96
C ASN A 209 -1.21 -0.95 -1.28
N GLN A 210 -0.30 0.01 -1.05
CA GLN A 210 -0.43 1.14 -0.15
C GLN A 210 -1.37 2.09 -0.86
N ILE A 211 -2.66 1.77 -0.75
CA ILE A 211 -3.67 2.79 -0.84
C ILE A 211 -3.22 3.88 0.13
N ASP A 212 -3.04 5.11 -0.37
CA ASP A 212 -2.70 6.26 0.46
C ASP A 212 -3.91 6.55 1.35
N SER A 213 -4.02 5.82 2.44
CA SER A 213 -5.17 5.84 3.33
C SER A 213 -4.74 5.58 4.77
N THR A 214 -5.31 6.35 5.69
CA THR A 214 -5.23 6.09 7.13
C THR A 214 -6.43 5.28 7.64
N LEU A 215 -7.51 5.21 6.85
CA LEU A 215 -8.79 4.61 7.24
C LEU A 215 -8.94 3.17 6.77
N ILE A 216 -8.45 2.84 5.58
CA ILE A 216 -8.64 1.55 4.92
C ILE A 216 -7.30 0.96 4.47
N GLY A 217 -7.20 -0.36 4.57
CA GLY A 217 -6.09 -1.12 4.01
C GLY A 217 -6.42 -1.75 2.66
N SER A 218 -5.41 -2.32 2.02
CA SER A 218 -5.51 -2.98 0.70
C SER A 218 -6.61 -4.05 0.57
N ARG A 219 -7.01 -4.70 1.66
CA ARG A 219 -8.12 -5.68 1.69
C ARG A 219 -9.49 -5.11 1.33
N HIS A 220 -9.70 -3.79 1.45
CA HIS A 220 -10.98 -3.15 1.10
C HIS A 220 -11.13 -2.96 -0.41
N ILE A 221 -10.01 -2.80 -1.14
CA ILE A 221 -9.98 -2.50 -2.57
C ILE A 221 -10.73 -3.54 -3.42
N PRO A 222 -10.44 -4.85 -3.32
CA PRO A 222 -11.19 -5.84 -4.09
C PRO A 222 -12.69 -5.85 -3.78
N LEU A 223 -13.06 -5.57 -2.53
CA LEU A 223 -14.47 -5.49 -2.15
C LEU A 223 -15.16 -4.30 -2.82
N PHE A 224 -14.57 -3.11 -2.78
CA PHE A 224 -15.08 -1.92 -3.48
C PHE A 224 -15.19 -2.15 -4.99
N ALA A 225 -14.15 -2.70 -5.60
CA ALA A 225 -14.17 -3.04 -7.03
C ALA A 225 -15.32 -3.99 -7.39
N SER A 226 -15.58 -4.98 -6.52
CA SER A 226 -16.66 -5.95 -6.73
C SER A 226 -18.03 -5.31 -6.64
N TRP A 227 -18.21 -4.34 -5.74
CA TRP A 227 -19.46 -3.59 -5.62
C TRP A 227 -19.68 -2.63 -6.78
N ILE A 228 -18.62 -1.98 -7.29
CA ILE A 228 -18.70 -1.14 -8.49
C ILE A 228 -19.19 -1.96 -9.68
N ASP A 229 -18.66 -3.17 -9.87
CA ASP A 229 -19.04 -4.06 -10.97
C ASP A 229 -20.28 -4.94 -10.67
N LYS A 230 -20.93 -4.75 -9.51
CA LYS A 230 -22.10 -5.53 -9.06
C LYS A 230 -21.89 -7.05 -9.15
N LYS A 231 -20.72 -7.55 -8.73
CA LYS A 231 -20.42 -8.99 -8.70
C LYS A 231 -21.14 -9.71 -7.53
N ASP A 232 -21.89 -10.76 -7.86
CA ASP A 232 -22.79 -11.46 -6.91
C ASP A 232 -22.11 -12.47 -5.96
N SER A 233 -20.96 -13.08 -6.32
CA SER A 233 -20.46 -14.24 -5.54
C SER A 233 -18.94 -14.46 -5.49
N SER A 234 -18.15 -13.77 -6.32
CA SER A 234 -16.68 -13.83 -6.26
C SER A 234 -16.13 -12.41 -6.18
N HIS A 235 -15.74 -11.99 -4.96
CA HIS A 235 -14.99 -10.75 -4.85
C HIS A 235 -13.74 -10.84 -5.73
N TYR A 236 -13.35 -9.72 -6.35
CA TYR A 236 -12.05 -9.65 -7.01
C TYR A 236 -10.97 -10.11 -6.04
N ASN A 237 -9.96 -10.80 -6.55
CA ASN A 237 -8.73 -10.98 -5.79
C ASN A 237 -7.96 -9.66 -5.79
N LYS A 238 -7.10 -9.44 -4.78
CA LYS A 238 -6.24 -8.25 -4.65
C LYS A 238 -5.49 -7.92 -5.96
N LYS A 239 -5.13 -8.96 -6.71
CA LYS A 239 -4.31 -8.94 -7.94
C LYS A 239 -5.10 -8.56 -9.20
N ASP A 240 -6.40 -8.85 -9.24
CA ASP A 240 -7.23 -8.70 -10.45
C ASP A 240 -8.18 -7.49 -10.38
N THR A 241 -7.88 -6.53 -9.50
CA THR A 241 -8.75 -5.36 -9.29
C THR A 241 -8.70 -4.45 -10.52
N PRO A 242 -9.83 -4.21 -11.22
CA PRO A 242 -9.85 -3.44 -12.47
C PRO A 242 -9.77 -1.93 -12.25
N TYR A 243 -9.63 -1.47 -11.00
CA TYR A 243 -9.65 -0.06 -10.62
C TYR A 243 -8.40 0.33 -9.85
N ASN A 244 -7.95 1.56 -10.07
CA ASN A 244 -7.05 2.32 -9.21
C ASN A 244 -7.86 3.26 -8.32
N PHE A 245 -7.44 3.37 -7.06
CA PHE A 245 -8.04 4.26 -6.06
C PHE A 245 -7.01 5.32 -5.66
N ASN A 246 -7.15 6.53 -6.21
CA ASN A 246 -6.20 7.62 -5.99
C ASN A 246 -6.77 8.58 -4.95
N LEU A 247 -6.09 8.79 -3.83
CA LEU A 247 -6.57 9.72 -2.80
C LEU A 247 -6.65 11.15 -3.36
N LEU A 248 -7.82 11.75 -3.30
CA LEU A 248 -8.08 13.15 -3.67
C LEU A 248 -8.08 14.05 -2.45
N TYR A 249 -8.74 13.60 -1.38
CA TYR A 249 -9.02 14.43 -0.22
C TYR A 249 -8.94 13.60 1.06
N ARG A 250 -8.35 14.16 2.11
CA ARG A 250 -8.36 13.64 3.48
C ARG A 250 -8.63 14.80 4.44
N SER A 251 -9.66 14.70 5.28
CA SER A 251 -10.08 15.83 6.11
C SER A 251 -9.03 16.28 7.13
N SER A 252 -8.23 15.34 7.66
CA SER A 252 -7.09 15.63 8.54
C SER A 252 -5.90 16.30 7.83
N ARG A 253 -5.81 16.20 6.49
CA ARG A 253 -4.74 16.80 5.67
C ARG A 253 -5.19 18.13 5.03
N ASP A 254 -6.40 18.15 4.50
CA ASP A 254 -6.85 19.17 3.55
C ASP A 254 -7.84 20.19 4.16
N GLY A 255 -8.20 20.02 5.44
CA GLY A 255 -9.20 20.84 6.14
C GLY A 255 -10.61 20.26 6.07
N ILE A 256 -11.46 20.56 7.06
CA ILE A 256 -12.77 19.91 7.24
C ILE A 256 -13.93 20.62 6.53
N ASP A 257 -13.69 21.74 5.86
CA ASP A 257 -14.73 22.55 5.24
C ASP A 257 -15.16 22.03 3.86
N THR A 258 -16.41 22.32 3.47
CA THR A 258 -17.00 21.86 2.20
C THR A 258 -16.31 22.46 0.98
N ARG A 259 -15.70 23.64 1.09
CA ARG A 259 -14.93 24.26 0.00
C ARG A 259 -13.65 23.47 -0.29
N SER A 260 -12.96 23.00 0.74
CA SER A 260 -11.79 22.12 0.60
C SER A 260 -12.16 20.78 -0.05
N PHE A 261 -13.34 20.23 0.25
CA PHE A 261 -13.86 19.05 -0.46
C PHE A 261 -14.06 19.33 -1.96
N HIS A 262 -14.85 20.35 -2.32
CA HIS A 262 -15.13 20.66 -3.72
C HIS A 262 -13.87 21.03 -4.53
N ARG A 263 -12.94 21.77 -3.93
CA ARG A 263 -11.64 22.10 -4.56
C ARG A 263 -10.87 20.85 -4.99
N ASN A 264 -10.93 19.77 -4.21
CA ASN A 264 -10.18 18.55 -4.46
C ASN A 264 -10.96 17.51 -5.28
N CYS A 265 -12.29 17.48 -5.16
CA CYS A 265 -13.15 16.40 -5.67
C CYS A 265 -13.97 16.76 -6.91
N ASP A 266 -14.20 18.04 -7.20
CA ASP A 266 -14.92 18.45 -8.42
C ASP A 266 -14.07 18.19 -9.67
N ASN A 267 -14.74 17.81 -10.76
CA ASN A 267 -14.13 17.47 -12.06
C ASN A 267 -13.14 16.28 -12.00
N LYS A 268 -13.35 15.36 -11.06
CA LYS A 268 -12.55 14.13 -10.90
C LYS A 268 -13.27 12.88 -11.41
N GLY A 269 -14.54 12.98 -11.80
CA GLY A 269 -15.35 11.85 -12.22
C GLY A 269 -15.66 10.92 -11.05
N ALA A 270 -15.67 9.61 -11.31
CA ALA A 270 -16.08 8.61 -10.32
C ALA A 270 -15.21 8.66 -9.05
N THR A 271 -15.87 8.62 -7.89
CA THR A 271 -15.22 8.69 -6.58
C THR A 271 -15.88 7.76 -5.57
N ILE A 272 -15.10 7.30 -4.59
CA ILE A 272 -15.61 6.64 -3.38
C ILE A 272 -15.13 7.43 -2.18
N TYR A 273 -16.04 7.74 -1.24
CA TYR A 273 -15.66 8.37 0.02
C TYR A 273 -15.87 7.42 1.19
N ILE A 274 -14.98 7.52 2.18
CA ILE A 274 -14.94 6.68 3.38
C ILE A 274 -14.85 7.57 4.60
N VAL A 275 -15.72 7.34 5.57
CA VAL A 275 -15.92 8.15 6.77
C VAL A 275 -15.67 7.30 8.01
N LYS A 276 -14.78 7.76 8.87
CA LYS A 276 -14.55 7.19 10.20
C LYS A 276 -15.48 7.84 11.21
N ILE A 277 -16.40 7.04 11.75
CA ILE A 277 -17.25 7.49 12.87
C ILE A 277 -16.38 7.58 14.13
N LYS A 278 -16.45 8.72 14.81
CA LYS A 278 -15.68 9.02 16.01
C LYS A 278 -16.05 8.08 17.17
N ASN A 279 -15.07 7.69 17.97
CA ASN A 279 -15.23 6.77 19.12
C ASN A 279 -15.85 5.40 18.77
N SER A 280 -15.63 4.93 17.53
CA SER A 280 -16.13 3.65 17.04
C SER A 280 -15.06 2.95 16.21
N THR A 281 -15.23 1.68 15.85
CA THR A 281 -14.45 1.02 14.78
C THR A 281 -15.14 1.09 13.42
N GLN A 282 -16.36 1.62 13.38
CA GLN A 282 -17.21 1.67 12.19
C GLN A 282 -16.65 2.59 11.09
N LEU A 283 -16.78 2.14 9.84
CA LEU A 283 -16.56 2.93 8.62
C LEU A 283 -17.83 2.94 7.78
N VAL A 284 -18.23 4.10 7.30
CA VAL A 284 -19.38 4.26 6.40
C VAL A 284 -18.96 5.08 5.19
N GLY A 285 -19.73 5.03 4.12
CA GLY A 285 -19.41 5.84 2.94
C GLY A 285 -20.26 5.50 1.74
N GLY A 286 -19.82 5.97 0.58
CA GLY A 286 -20.50 5.65 -0.66
C GLY A 286 -19.69 5.95 -1.90
N TYR A 287 -20.11 5.33 -3.00
CA TYR A 287 -19.55 5.46 -4.33
C TYR A 287 -20.45 6.33 -5.20
N ASN A 288 -19.87 7.38 -5.76
CA ASN A 288 -20.45 8.25 -6.76
C ASN A 288 -19.81 7.94 -8.12
N PRO A 289 -20.52 7.35 -9.09
CA PRO A 289 -19.99 7.08 -10.44
C PRO A 289 -19.90 8.35 -11.31
N LEU A 290 -20.47 9.47 -10.85
CA LEU A 290 -20.51 10.75 -11.55
C LEU A 290 -19.52 11.74 -10.93
N ASP A 291 -19.51 12.97 -11.45
CA ASP A 291 -18.75 14.09 -10.87
C ASP A 291 -19.51 14.82 -9.74
N TRP A 292 -18.82 15.61 -8.91
CA TRP A 292 -19.39 16.42 -7.83
C TRP A 292 -19.80 17.85 -8.22
N ASN A 293 -19.49 18.31 -9.44
CA ASN A 293 -19.88 19.65 -9.91
C ASN A 293 -21.39 19.78 -10.21
N GLY A 294 -21.89 21.00 -10.49
CA GLY A 294 -23.21 21.21 -11.11
C GLY A 294 -24.39 21.51 -10.18
N GLY A 295 -24.21 21.51 -8.85
CA GLY A 295 -25.12 22.19 -7.93
C GLY A 295 -26.49 21.54 -7.66
N LEU A 296 -26.83 20.43 -8.29
CA LEU A 296 -28.17 19.81 -8.22
C LEU A 296 -28.10 18.31 -7.89
N TRP A 297 -29.27 17.70 -7.71
CA TRP A 297 -29.39 16.24 -7.67
C TRP A 297 -29.03 15.64 -9.04
N LYS A 298 -28.31 14.53 -9.01
CA LYS A 298 -27.92 13.77 -10.21
C LYS A 298 -28.47 12.36 -10.15
N THR A 299 -28.93 11.90 -11.32
CA THR A 299 -29.51 10.58 -11.52
C THR A 299 -28.43 9.54 -11.82
N THR A 300 -28.43 8.41 -11.11
CA THR A 300 -27.62 7.23 -11.47
C THR A 300 -28.19 5.95 -10.86
N ALA A 301 -27.94 4.82 -11.51
CA ALA A 301 -28.27 3.47 -11.05
C ALA A 301 -27.06 2.73 -10.43
N ASP A 302 -25.88 3.34 -10.45
CA ASP A 302 -24.61 2.68 -10.15
C ASP A 302 -23.94 3.20 -8.87
N SER A 303 -24.57 4.14 -8.17
CA SER A 303 -24.13 4.55 -6.84
C SER A 303 -24.56 3.56 -5.77
N PHE A 304 -23.76 3.49 -4.71
CA PHE A 304 -24.06 2.67 -3.55
C PHE A 304 -23.54 3.32 -2.26
N LEU A 305 -24.15 2.93 -1.14
CA LEU A 305 -23.66 3.16 0.20
C LEU A 305 -23.07 1.88 0.78
N PHE A 306 -22.14 2.01 1.72
CA PHE A 306 -21.61 0.86 2.45
C PHE A 306 -21.42 1.16 3.94
N ASN A 307 -21.36 0.08 4.72
CA ASN A 307 -21.13 0.10 6.16
C ASN A 307 -20.25 -1.09 6.57
N PHE A 308 -19.12 -0.81 7.21
CA PHE A 308 -18.32 -1.79 7.94
C PHE A 308 -18.52 -1.54 9.43
N THR A 309 -19.07 -2.50 10.16
CA THR A 309 -19.19 -2.36 11.63
C THR A 309 -17.84 -2.42 12.33
N ASP A 310 -16.82 -3.00 11.68
CA ASP A 310 -15.43 -3.00 12.13
C ASP A 310 -14.46 -2.77 10.96
N LYS A 311 -13.70 -1.68 10.99
CA LYS A 311 -12.66 -1.33 10.00
C LYS A 311 -11.58 -2.40 9.81
N GLN A 312 -11.37 -3.27 10.81
CA GLN A 312 -10.39 -4.33 10.72
C GLN A 312 -10.94 -5.60 10.04
N ASN A 313 -12.27 -5.75 10.01
CA ASN A 313 -12.92 -6.96 9.52
C ASN A 313 -13.86 -6.66 8.34
N VAL A 314 -13.36 -6.87 7.12
CA VAL A 314 -14.12 -6.68 5.88
C VAL A 314 -15.30 -7.64 5.73
N SER A 315 -15.38 -8.74 6.49
CA SER A 315 -16.55 -9.63 6.45
C SER A 315 -17.79 -9.01 7.10
N THR A 316 -17.63 -7.91 7.84
CA THR A 316 -18.74 -7.16 8.45
C THR A 316 -19.42 -6.20 7.46
N ALA A 317 -18.87 -6.11 6.26
CA ALA A 317 -19.31 -5.16 5.25
C ALA A 317 -20.74 -5.43 4.79
N LYS A 318 -21.50 -4.36 4.68
CA LYS A 318 -22.81 -4.32 4.01
C LYS A 318 -22.75 -3.26 2.93
N VAL A 319 -23.37 -3.56 1.79
CA VAL A 319 -23.54 -2.64 0.66
C VAL A 319 -25.02 -2.44 0.38
N SER A 320 -25.38 -1.25 -0.03
CA SER A 320 -26.74 -0.83 -0.34
C SER A 320 -26.74 -0.06 -1.65
N TYR A 321 -27.38 -0.61 -2.69
CA TYR A 321 -27.49 0.06 -3.97
C TYR A 321 -28.70 1.00 -4.00
N VAL A 322 -28.64 1.99 -4.87
CA VAL A 322 -29.70 2.99 -5.03
C VAL A 322 -31.04 2.38 -5.46
N ASN A 323 -32.10 2.68 -4.72
CA ASN A 323 -33.49 2.36 -5.07
C ASN A 323 -34.13 3.50 -5.89
N ILE A 324 -33.92 4.76 -5.46
CA ILE A 324 -34.51 5.96 -6.06
C ILE A 324 -33.40 6.74 -6.77
N GLN A 325 -33.29 6.55 -8.08
CA GLN A 325 -32.13 6.95 -8.87
C GLN A 325 -32.01 8.46 -9.07
N ASP A 326 -33.11 9.19 -9.17
CA ASP A 326 -33.13 10.64 -9.45
C ASP A 326 -32.65 11.50 -8.28
N HIS A 327 -32.50 10.91 -7.09
CA HIS A 327 -31.95 11.52 -5.89
C HIS A 327 -30.71 10.77 -5.38
N ALA A 328 -29.91 10.24 -6.31
CA ALA A 328 -28.75 9.41 -5.98
C ALA A 328 -27.59 10.22 -5.38
N VAL A 329 -27.21 11.34 -6.01
CA VAL A 329 -26.05 12.16 -5.64
C VAL A 329 -26.46 13.63 -5.61
N TYR A 330 -26.09 14.36 -4.55
CA TYR A 330 -26.35 15.80 -4.45
C TYR A 330 -25.05 16.60 -4.50
N CYS A 331 -24.98 17.55 -5.42
CA CYS A 331 -23.75 18.24 -5.80
C CYS A 331 -23.75 19.74 -5.42
N TYR A 332 -24.48 20.13 -4.38
CA TYR A 332 -24.59 21.54 -3.99
C TYR A 332 -23.30 22.06 -3.37
N HIS A 333 -22.78 23.18 -3.89
CA HIS A 333 -21.44 23.71 -3.60
C HIS A 333 -21.15 24.02 -2.12
N ASN A 334 -22.17 24.14 -1.29
CA ASN A 334 -22.03 24.40 0.14
C ASN A 334 -22.12 23.13 0.99
N TRP A 335 -22.37 21.96 0.40
CA TRP A 335 -22.50 20.69 1.11
C TRP A 335 -21.25 19.84 0.88
N GLY A 336 -20.99 18.90 1.78
CA GLY A 336 -19.95 17.91 1.58
C GLY A 336 -20.45 16.73 0.74
N PRO A 337 -19.74 15.60 0.79
CA PRO A 337 -20.17 14.36 0.14
C PRO A 337 -21.62 14.02 0.50
N THR A 338 -22.46 13.85 -0.53
CA THR A 338 -23.88 13.51 -0.36
C THR A 338 -24.32 12.46 -1.36
N ILE A 339 -24.69 11.28 -0.85
CA ILE A 339 -25.28 10.19 -1.62
C ILE A 339 -26.60 9.79 -0.94
N GLY A 340 -27.71 10.16 -1.57
CA GLY A 340 -29.08 9.91 -1.12
C GLY A 340 -29.32 10.22 0.36
N ASN A 341 -29.31 9.16 1.18
CA ASN A 341 -29.61 9.23 2.61
C ASN A 341 -28.41 9.66 3.46
N LEU A 342 -27.16 9.46 3.00
CA LEU A 342 -25.93 9.78 3.71
C LEU A 342 -25.35 11.11 3.22
N TYR A 343 -25.20 12.09 4.10
CA TYR A 343 -24.74 13.42 3.72
C TYR A 343 -23.98 14.16 4.81
N CYS A 344 -23.12 15.08 4.36
CA CYS A 344 -22.47 16.11 5.15
C CYS A 344 -23.06 17.49 4.79
N ASP A 345 -23.72 18.15 5.75
CA ASP A 345 -24.35 19.44 5.49
C ASP A 345 -23.35 20.62 5.49
N SER A 346 -23.85 21.83 5.23
CA SER A 346 -23.03 23.04 5.16
C SER A 346 -22.36 23.46 6.48
N ASN A 347 -22.71 22.83 7.59
CA ASN A 347 -22.09 23.05 8.90
C ASN A 347 -21.16 21.88 9.29
N ASN A 348 -20.76 21.06 8.31
CA ASN A 348 -19.94 19.86 8.49
C ASN A 348 -20.56 18.81 9.43
N ARG A 349 -21.90 18.75 9.48
CA ARG A 349 -22.63 17.76 10.30
C ARG A 349 -23.05 16.58 9.43
N TRP A 350 -22.84 15.37 9.96
CA TRP A 350 -23.09 14.13 9.24
C TRP A 350 -24.37 13.43 9.68
N TYR A 351 -25.13 12.97 8.70
CA TYR A 351 -26.43 12.36 8.90
C TYR A 351 -26.67 11.18 7.96
N TYR A 352 -27.47 10.23 8.45
CA TYR A 352 -28.20 9.28 7.63
C TYR A 352 -29.70 9.52 7.83
N LYS A 353 -30.41 10.02 6.81
CA LYS A 353 -31.83 10.37 6.92
C LYS A 353 -32.66 9.63 5.89
N ILE A 354 -33.67 8.91 6.35
CA ILE A 354 -34.74 8.37 5.50
C ILE A 354 -35.76 9.50 5.27
N TYR A 355 -36.08 9.78 4.01
CA TYR A 355 -37.00 10.84 3.61
C TYR A 355 -38.43 10.29 3.44
N SER A 356 -39.43 11.16 3.51
CA SER A 356 -40.85 10.81 3.35
C SER A 356 -41.18 10.27 1.95
N GLU A 357 -40.37 10.62 0.95
CA GLU A 357 -40.48 10.18 -0.45
C GLU A 357 -40.07 8.71 -0.67
N GLY A 358 -39.61 8.03 0.39
CA GLY A 358 -39.19 6.64 0.35
C GLY A 358 -37.71 6.44 0.70
N GLU A 359 -37.34 5.18 0.87
CA GLU A 359 -35.99 4.76 1.18
C GLU A 359 -35.13 4.75 -0.09
N ARG A 360 -34.37 5.84 -0.32
CA ARG A 360 -33.49 5.99 -1.50
C ARG A 360 -32.40 4.91 -1.56
N TYR A 361 -31.94 4.43 -0.40
CA TYR A 361 -31.01 3.33 -0.23
C TYR A 361 -31.46 2.48 0.98
N PRO A 362 -31.56 1.14 0.84
CA PRO A 362 -31.84 0.25 1.97
C PRO A 362 -30.92 0.50 3.18
N ASN A 363 -31.50 0.55 4.38
CA ASN A 363 -30.73 0.76 5.61
C ASN A 363 -29.82 -0.44 5.92
N ILE A 364 -28.52 -0.17 5.94
CA ILE A 364 -27.46 -1.13 6.24
C ILE A 364 -26.82 -0.93 7.62
N GLY A 365 -27.49 -0.19 8.52
CA GLY A 365 -27.05 0.03 9.90
C GLY A 365 -26.15 1.26 10.08
N ILE A 366 -26.35 2.29 9.26
CA ILE A 366 -25.67 3.58 9.43
C ILE A 366 -26.43 4.42 10.48
N PRO A 367 -25.76 4.99 11.50
CA PRO A 367 -26.42 5.82 12.50
C PRO A 367 -27.06 7.08 11.90
N THR A 368 -28.20 7.51 12.44
CA THR A 368 -28.96 8.65 11.90
C THR A 368 -28.24 9.99 12.00
N ARG A 369 -27.42 10.17 13.03
CA ARG A 369 -26.53 11.32 13.24
C ARG A 369 -25.27 10.84 13.95
N PHE A 370 -24.11 11.30 13.51
CA PHE A 370 -22.83 10.90 14.11
C PHE A 370 -21.76 11.99 13.94
N GLU A 371 -20.72 11.91 14.78
CA GLU A 371 -19.52 12.71 14.64
C GLU A 371 -18.48 11.95 13.81
N VAL A 372 -17.69 12.70 13.04
CA VAL A 372 -16.63 12.16 12.19
C VAL A 372 -15.27 12.45 12.80
N GLU A 373 -14.42 11.42 12.83
CA GLU A 373 -13.02 11.50 13.25
C GLU A 373 -12.13 11.94 12.09
N ASP A 374 -12.29 11.31 10.93
CA ASP A 374 -11.64 11.67 9.66
C ASP A 374 -12.48 11.11 8.50
N TYR A 375 -12.32 11.66 7.30
CA TYR A 375 -12.87 11.07 6.08
C TYR A 375 -11.94 11.29 4.88
N GLU A 376 -11.95 10.31 3.98
CA GLU A 376 -11.11 10.28 2.79
C GLU A 376 -11.97 10.11 1.54
N VAL A 377 -11.54 10.69 0.42
CA VAL A 377 -12.19 10.56 -0.89
C VAL A 377 -11.15 10.11 -1.90
N PHE A 378 -11.47 9.04 -2.62
CA PHE A 378 -10.61 8.47 -3.65
C PHE A 378 -11.27 8.62 -5.01
N GLN A 379 -10.49 9.04 -6.01
CA GLN A 379 -10.84 8.89 -7.41
C GLN A 379 -10.79 7.41 -7.78
N VAL A 380 -11.79 6.94 -8.52
CA VAL A 380 -11.86 5.58 -9.03
C VAL A 380 -11.60 5.61 -10.53
N VAL A 381 -10.48 5.02 -10.96
CA VAL A 381 -10.06 5.01 -12.37
C VAL A 381 -9.93 3.58 -12.85
N ARG A 382 -10.61 3.22 -13.93
CA ARG A 382 -10.46 1.90 -14.55
C ARG A 382 -9.05 1.75 -15.14
N LYS A 383 -8.40 0.61 -14.89
CA LYS A 383 -7.06 0.27 -15.37
C LYS A 383 -7.03 0.02 -16.88
#